data_AF-A0AAD5A509-F1
#
_entry.id   AF-A0AAD5A509-F1
#
_cell.length_a   1.000
_cell.length_b   1.000
_cell.length_c   1.000
_cell.angle_alpha   90.00
_cell.angle_beta   90.00
_cell.angle_gamma   90.00
#
_symmetry.space_group_name_H-M   'P 1'
#
loop_
_entity.id
_entity.type
_entity.pdbx_description
1 polymer ?
#
loop_
_entity_poly.entity_id
_entity_poly.type
_entity_poly.pdbx_seq_one_letter_code
_entity_poly.pdbx_strand_id
1 'polypeptide(L)' 'ANPAYHELLLTVLWYGVVHTSALVRCTAARMFELLVKGVNETLVAQRVVPALITLSSDPEMDMHM' A
#
# COMPACT_ATOMS: atom_id res chain seq x y z
N ALA A 1 -0.15 19.45 -3.67
CA ALA A 1 0.80 18.40 -3.27
C ALA A 1 1.77 18.15 -4.42
N ASN A 2 3.06 17.90 -4.18
CA ASN A 2 4.02 17.62 -5.24
C ASN A 2 3.89 16.13 -5.67
N PRO A 3 3.55 15.84 -6.94
CA PRO A 3 3.34 14.46 -7.42
C PRO A 3 4.54 13.53 -7.20
N ALA A 4 5.77 14.07 -7.24
CA ALA A 4 6.98 13.30 -7.02
C ALA A 4 7.04 12.67 -5.62
N TYR A 5 6.44 13.32 -4.60
CA TYR A 5 6.37 12.75 -3.25
C TYR A 5 5.38 11.60 -3.16
N HIS A 6 4.28 11.65 -3.93
CA HIS A 6 3.34 10.55 -3.97
C HIS A 6 3.97 9.31 -4.60
N GLU A 7 4.70 9.47 -5.70
CA GLU A 7 5.43 8.37 -6.33
C GLU A 7 6.50 7.76 -5.42
N LEU A 8 7.29 8.61 -4.75
CA LEU A 8 8.29 8.17 -3.80
C LEU A 8 7.64 7.40 -2.63
N LEU A 9 6.57 7.95 -2.05
CA LEU A 9 5.89 7.34 -0.92
C LEU A 9 5.26 5.99 -1.29
N LEU A 10 4.64 5.89 -2.47
CA LEU A 10 4.10 4.64 -3.00
C LEU A 10 5.22 3.61 -3.25
N THR A 11 6.39 4.06 -3.71
CA THR A 11 7.57 3.19 -3.86
C THR A 11 8.04 2.65 -2.52
N VAL A 12 8.12 3.50 -1.49
CA VAL A 12 8.51 3.08 -0.15
C VAL A 12 7.49 2.09 0.44
N LEU A 13 6.19 2.37 0.30
CA LEU A 13 5.14 1.49 0.81
C LEU A 13 5.12 0.13 0.13
N TRP A 14 5.53 0.04 -1.13
CA TRP A 14 5.66 -1.25 -1.81
C TRP A 14 6.64 -2.18 -1.09
N TYR A 15 7.74 -1.68 -0.54
CA TYR A 15 8.63 -2.51 0.28
C TYR A 15 7.94 -3.04 1.54
N GLY A 16 6.99 -2.28 2.09
CA GLY A 16 6.14 -2.72 3.20
C GLY A 16 5.17 -3.84 2.80
N VAL A 17 4.64 -3.81 1.58
CA VAL A 17 3.72 -4.84 1.04
C VAL A 17 4.36 -6.21 0.94
N VAL A 18 5.64 -6.26 0.54
CA VAL A 18 6.38 -7.52 0.35
C VAL A 18 7.30 -7.85 1.53
N HIS A 19 7.10 -7.18 2.67
CA HIS A 19 7.92 -7.38 3.85
C HIS A 19 7.63 -8.73 4.53
N THR A 20 8.63 -9.36 5.16
CA THR A 20 8.47 -10.68 5.80
C THR A 20 7.58 -10.65 7.05
N SER A 21 7.57 -9.54 7.79
CA SER A 21 6.71 -9.34 8.96
C SER A 21 5.28 -8.97 8.57
N ALA A 22 4.30 -9.78 9.01
CA ALA A 22 2.86 -9.52 8.85
C ALA A 22 2.43 -8.15 9.41
N LEU A 23 2.98 -7.71 10.55
CA LEU A 23 2.66 -6.41 11.15
C LEU A 23 3.06 -5.24 10.24
N VAL A 24 4.18 -5.37 9.53
CA VAL A 24 4.63 -4.35 8.57
C VAL A 24 3.69 -4.31 7.37
N ARG A 25 3.26 -5.47 6.87
CA ARG A 25 2.26 -5.58 5.79
C ARG A 25 0.91 -4.98 6.21
N CYS A 26 0.44 -5.24 7.43
CA CYS A 26 -0.79 -4.65 8.00
C CYS A 26 -0.69 -3.12 8.05
N THR A 27 0.45 -2.63 8.52
CA THR A 27 0.70 -1.19 8.62
C THR A 27 0.72 -0.54 7.24
N ALA A 28 1.34 -1.19 6.25
CA ALA A 28 1.36 -0.72 4.86
C ALA A 28 -0.06 -0.64 4.29
N ALA A 29 -0.91 -1.65 4.52
CA ALA A 29 -2.32 -1.64 4.10
C ALA A 29 -3.07 -0.41 4.62
N ARG A 30 -2.94 -0.12 5.92
CA ARG A 30 -3.58 1.04 6.55
C ARG A 30 -3.06 2.38 6.03
N MET A 31 -1.77 2.46 5.68
CA MET A 31 -1.21 3.65 5.03
C MET A 31 -1.77 3.87 3.62
N PHE A 32 -2.04 2.80 2.85
CA PHE A 32 -2.69 2.91 1.55
C PHE A 32 -4.13 3.45 1.66
N GLU A 33 -4.90 3.07 2.68
CA GLU A 33 -6.25 3.63 2.92
C GLU A 33 -6.22 5.15 3.17
N LEU A 34 -5.18 5.64 3.84
CA LEU A 34 -5.00 7.08 4.06
C LEU A 34 -4.59 7.78 2.77
N LEU A 35 -3.69 7.16 2.00
CA LEU A 35 -3.14 7.76 0.79
C LEU A 35 -4.11 7.81 -0.37
N VAL A 36 -4.99 6.82 -0.54
CA VAL A 36 -5.91 6.74 -1.68
C VAL A 36 -6.76 8.00 -1.84
N LYS A 37 -7.01 8.75 -0.75
CA LYS A 37 -7.76 10.01 -0.73
C LYS A 37 -6.97 11.21 -1.30
N GLY A 38 -5.64 11.12 -1.39
CA GLY A 38 -4.74 12.21 -1.77
C GLY A 38 -3.92 11.97 -3.04
N VAL A 39 -3.86 10.74 -3.56
CA VAL A 39 -3.21 10.42 -4.83
C VAL A 39 -4.16 10.56 -6.03
N ASN A 40 -3.61 10.86 -7.20
CA ASN A 40 -4.42 10.93 -8.42
C ASN A 40 -4.88 9.53 -8.86
N GLU A 41 -5.94 9.49 -9.66
CA GLU A 41 -6.55 8.23 -10.12
C GLU A 41 -5.57 7.33 -10.88
N THR A 42 -4.66 7.92 -11.66
CA THR A 42 -3.61 7.18 -12.38
C THR A 42 -2.72 6.38 -11.43
N LEU A 43 -2.20 7.00 -10.36
CA LEU A 43 -1.37 6.31 -9.38
C LEU A 43 -2.18 5.32 -8.55
N VAL A 44 -3.45 5.61 -8.29
CA VAL A 44 -4.35 4.66 -7.62
C VAL A 44 -4.47 3.38 -8.46
N ALA A 45 -4.81 3.50 -9.74
CA ALA A 45 -4.97 2.36 -10.63
C ALA A 45 -3.66 1.59 -10.83
N GLN A 46 -2.53 2.29 -10.97
CA GLN A 46 -1.24 1.67 -11.32
C GLN A 46 -0.48 1.10 -10.12
N ARG A 47 -0.67 1.63 -8.91
CA ARG A 47 0.18 1.31 -7.76
C ARG A 47 -0.62 0.88 -6.53
N VAL A 48 -1.68 1.62 -6.18
CA VAL A 48 -2.47 1.33 -4.96
C VAL A 48 -3.28 0.05 -5.14
N VAL A 49 -4.01 -0.09 -6.24
CA VAL A 49 -4.86 -1.27 -6.49
C VAL A 49 -4.05 -2.57 -6.50
N PRO A 50 -2.92 -2.68 -7.24
CA PRO A 50 -2.10 -3.89 -7.21
C PRO A 50 -1.52 -4.19 -5.82
N ALA A 51 -1.12 -3.17 -5.05
CA ALA A 51 -0.62 -3.35 -3.69
C ALA A 51 -1.69 -3.93 -2.76
N LEU A 52 -2.92 -3.42 -2.83
CA LEU A 52 -4.03 -3.94 -2.03
C LEU A 52 -4.46 -5.35 -2.44
N ILE A 53 -4.38 -5.70 -3.73
CA ILE A 53 -4.62 -7.08 -4.19
C ILE A 53 -3.56 -8.04 -3.60
N THR A 54 -2.28 -7.64 -3.62
CA THR A 54 -1.21 -8.45 -3.01
C THR A 54 -1.44 -8.65 -1.53
N LEU A 55 -1.79 -7.59 -0.79
CA LEU A 55 -2.06 -7.66 0.64
C LEU A 55 -3.31 -8.50 0.96
N SER A 56 -4.40 -8.34 0.22
CA SER A 56 -5.63 -9.14 0.44
C SER A 56 -5.47 -10.61 0.10
N SER A 57 -4.47 -10.97 -0.69
CA SER A 57 -4.15 -12.37 -1.01
C SER A 57 -3.21 -13.02 0.01
N ASP A 58 -2.70 -12.26 0.99
CA ASP A 58 -1.78 -12.78 2.01
C ASP A 58 -2.55 -13.47 3.15
N PRO A 59 -2.33 -14.78 3.37
CA PRO A 59 -3.08 -15.57 4.36
C PRO A 59 -2.81 -15.15 5.81
N GLU A 60 -1.72 -14.45 6.11
CA GLU A 60 -1.43 -13.95 7.46
C GLU A 60 -2.20 -12.66 7.79
N MET A 61 -2.77 -11.98 6.78
CA MET A 61 -3.53 -10.73 6.99
C MET A 61 -4.86 -10.97 7.67
N ASP A 62 -5.55 -12.06 7.34
CA ASP A 62 -6.83 -12.45 7.96
C ASP A 62 -6.71 -12.67 9.49
N MET A 63 -5.51 -12.95 10.00
CA MET A 63 -5.28 -13.13 11.44
C MET A 63 -5.02 -11.82 12.20
N HIS A 64 -4.71 -10.72 11.50
CA HIS A 64 -4.20 -9.48 12.12
C HIS A 64 -5.03 -8.21 11.80
N MET A 65 -6.03 -8.30 10.91
CA MET A 65 -7.07 -7.28 10.74
C MET A 65 -8.23 -7.49 11.71
#